data_AF-A0A9X7S053-F1
#
_entry.id   AF-A0A9X7S053-F1
#
_cell.length_a   1.000
_cell.length_b   1.000
_cell.length_c   1.000
_cell.angle_alpha   90.00
_cell.angle_beta   90.00
_cell.angle_gamma   90.00
#
_symmetry.space_group_name_H-M   'P 1'
#
loop_
_entity.id
_entity.type
_entity.pdbx_description
1 polymer ?
#
loop_
_entity_poly.entity_id
_entity_poly.type
_entity_poly.pdbx_seq_one_letter_code
_entity_poly.pdbx_strand_id
1 'polypeptide(L)'
;MALTDFKDDDYKNLQRSFKEQILAELEKANQIRKEKEEELFQKEQEAKEAARRTAQLYAEYKRQDYLKKETATGNLQSDNQLAGDPSLTYPEYQSIPESTEANNETVDKNLETENPPASAADLETSREEVGRQEAFSDMTQEEVRTEKGEAVRRTVSKRQQTDRMAKKISTILISSIIIALLAVSLAGTVYVYSALNPVDKNSKEFVQVEIPSGSGNKLIGQILQKEGLIKNSTVFSFYTKFKNFTNFQSGYYNLQKNMSLEEIAKALQEGGTAEPTKPALGKILIPEGYTIKQIAKAVEHNSKGKDPKAKTPFHEKDFLNLVADETFIQKMVKKYPRLLGSIPTKEAAVYRLEGYLFPATYNYYEETTLESLIDDMLAATDATLAPYYDQIAASGKSVNDVLTLASLVEKEGSTDDDRRQIASVFYNRLNNGMALQSNIAILYAMGKLGQKTTLAEDAAIDTTINSPYNIYTNTGLMPGPVDSSGLSAIEATINPASTDYLYFVANVHTGEVYYAKTFEEHSANVEKYVNSQIQ
;
A
#
# COMPACT_ATOMS: atom_id res chain seq x y z
N MET A 1 11.13 -32.78 24.88
CA MET A 1 12.42 -32.74 24.15
C MET A 1 12.09 -32.04 22.84
N ALA A 2 12.36 -30.76 22.60
CA ALA A 2 13.50 -29.96 22.99
C ALA A 2 13.11 -28.68 23.77
N LEU A 3 13.99 -28.33 24.71
CA LEU A 3 14.08 -27.06 25.43
C LEU A 3 15.19 -26.22 24.79
N THR A 4 15.01 -24.91 24.92
CA THR A 4 16.03 -23.85 25.06
C THR A 4 17.02 -23.61 23.93
N ASP A 5 16.85 -22.46 23.26
CA ASP A 5 17.96 -21.55 23.03
C ASP A 5 17.45 -20.09 23.11
N PHE A 6 17.22 -19.63 24.34
CA PHE A 6 17.00 -18.21 24.63
C PHE A 6 18.38 -17.62 24.93
N LYS A 7 18.88 -16.80 24.01
CA LYS A 7 20.19 -16.14 24.12
C LYS A 7 20.23 -15.21 25.34
N ASP A 8 21.37 -15.19 26.02
CA ASP A 8 21.72 -14.39 27.22
C ASP A 8 21.43 -12.87 27.10
N ASP A 9 21.14 -12.35 25.91
CA ASP A 9 20.85 -10.93 25.67
C ASP A 9 19.51 -10.48 26.28
N ASP A 10 18.53 -11.38 26.44
CA ASP A 10 17.21 -11.02 26.98
C ASP A 10 17.22 -10.73 28.49
N TYR A 11 18.16 -11.32 29.24
CA TYR A 11 18.27 -11.06 30.69
C TYR A 11 18.90 -9.70 30.99
N LYS A 12 19.74 -9.16 30.11
CA LYS A 12 20.34 -7.81 30.29
C LYS A 12 19.38 -6.68 29.94
N ASN A 13 18.33 -6.93 29.14
CA ASN A 13 17.35 -5.91 28.78
C ASN A 13 16.28 -5.67 29.86
N LEU A 14 16.14 -6.57 30.84
CA LEU A 14 15.16 -6.43 31.93
C LEU A 14 15.54 -5.40 33.01
N GLN A 15 16.77 -4.86 32.99
CA GLN A 15 17.24 -3.84 33.95
C GLN A 15 17.41 -2.44 33.34
N ARG A 16 17.13 -2.26 32.04
CA ARG A 16 17.28 -0.98 31.36
C ARG A 16 16.01 -0.15 31.50
N SER A 17 16.16 1.15 31.76
CA SER A 17 15.06 2.10 31.69
C SER A 17 14.41 2.10 30.29
N PHE A 18 13.12 2.38 30.18
CA PHE A 18 12.42 2.47 28.89
C PHE A 18 13.15 3.36 27.86
N LYS A 19 13.80 4.43 28.34
CA LYS A 19 14.63 5.32 27.51
C LYS A 19 15.88 4.62 26.95
N GLU A 20 16.52 3.77 27.74
CA GLU A 20 17.72 3.00 27.35
C GLU A 20 17.37 1.85 26.42
N GLN A 21 16.17 1.27 26.54
CA GLN A 21 15.67 0.27 25.60
C GLN A 21 15.43 0.87 24.21
N ILE A 22 14.82 2.06 24.14
CA ILE A 22 14.62 2.78 22.86
C ILE A 22 15.96 3.15 22.22
N LEU A 23 16.91 3.66 23.00
CA LEU A 23 18.24 4.01 22.49
C LEU A 23 18.98 2.78 21.94
N ALA A 24 18.92 1.64 22.64
CA ALA A 24 19.53 0.40 22.18
C ALA A 24 18.86 -0.17 20.91
N GLU A 25 17.53 -0.05 20.77
CA GLU A 25 16.82 -0.42 19.55
C GLU A 25 17.17 0.49 18.37
N LEU A 26 17.31 1.80 18.60
CA LEU A 26 17.74 2.76 17.59
C LEU A 26 19.17 2.51 17.12
N GLU A 27 20.08 2.20 18.04
CA GLU A 27 21.47 1.88 17.72
C GLU A 27 21.57 0.59 16.90
N LYS A 28 20.80 -0.44 17.28
CA LYS A 28 20.69 -1.69 16.53
C LYS A 28 20.09 -1.48 15.13
N ALA A 29 19.05 -0.64 15.00
CA ALA A 29 18.45 -0.31 13.71
C ALA A 29 19.42 0.46 12.81
N ASN A 30 20.19 1.39 13.36
CA ASN A 30 21.21 2.13 12.62
C ASN A 30 22.35 1.22 12.16
N GLN A 31 22.74 0.23 12.98
CA GLN A 31 23.77 -0.74 12.62
C GLN A 31 23.29 -1.67 11.48
N ILE A 32 22.06 -2.17 11.55
CA ILE A 32 21.44 -2.94 10.46
C ILE A 32 21.35 -2.11 9.17
N ARG A 33 21.04 -0.81 9.28
CA ARG A 33 21.01 0.08 8.12
C ARG A 33 22.38 0.22 7.47
N LYS A 34 23.44 0.45 8.27
CA LYS A 34 24.83 0.51 7.78
C LYS A 34 25.28 -0.79 7.11
N GLU A 35 25.00 -1.93 7.72
CA GLU A 35 25.34 -3.24 7.14
C GLU A 35 24.64 -3.46 5.80
N LYS A 36 23.39 -3.03 5.68
CA LYS A 36 22.61 -3.14 4.44
C LYS A 36 23.07 -2.16 3.35
N GLU A 37 23.52 -0.96 3.74
CA GLU A 37 24.14 0.02 2.84
C GLU A 37 25.50 -0.50 2.32
N GLU A 38 26.33 -1.10 3.18
CA GLU A 38 27.58 -1.75 2.78
C GLU A 38 27.33 -2.96 1.86
N GLU A 39 26.34 -3.81 2.17
CA GLU A 39 25.97 -4.95 1.31
C GLU A 39 25.50 -4.47 -0.08
N LEU A 40 24.71 -3.40 -0.13
CA LEU A 40 24.23 -2.82 -1.39
C LEU A 40 25.39 -2.22 -2.19
N PHE A 41 26.31 -1.53 -1.52
CA PHE A 41 27.52 -0.99 -2.14
C PHE A 41 28.40 -2.10 -2.73
N GLN A 42 28.61 -3.20 -2.00
CA GLN A 42 29.38 -4.34 -2.51
C GLN A 42 28.71 -5.00 -3.72
N LYS A 43 27.39 -5.20 -3.68
CA LYS A 43 26.62 -5.69 -4.84
C LYS A 43 26.73 -4.78 -6.05
N GLU A 44 26.77 -3.46 -5.84
CA GLU A 44 26.98 -2.50 -6.92
C GLU A 44 28.39 -2.60 -7.51
N GLN A 45 29.43 -2.79 -6.69
CA GLN A 45 30.80 -3.01 -7.18
C GLN A 45 30.93 -4.34 -7.93
N GLU A 46 30.35 -5.42 -7.42
CA GLU A 46 30.31 -6.72 -8.10
C GLU A 46 29.58 -6.63 -9.45
N ALA A 47 28.46 -5.89 -9.51
CA ALA A 47 27.74 -5.66 -10.76
C ALA A 47 28.58 -4.86 -11.77
N LYS A 48 29.32 -3.83 -11.31
CA LYS A 48 30.25 -3.05 -12.16
C LYS A 48 31.41 -3.92 -12.65
N GLU A 49 31.96 -4.80 -11.82
CA GLU A 49 33.04 -5.71 -12.21
C GLU A 49 32.55 -6.79 -13.19
N ALA A 50 31.34 -7.34 -12.97
CA ALA A 50 30.69 -8.26 -13.89
C ALA A 50 30.42 -7.60 -15.26
N ALA A 51 29.97 -6.34 -15.28
CA ALA A 51 29.79 -5.58 -16.51
C ALA A 51 31.14 -5.37 -17.25
N ARG A 52 32.21 -5.02 -16.52
CA ARG A 52 33.57 -4.90 -17.11
C ARG A 52 34.05 -6.22 -17.70
N ARG A 53 33.87 -7.33 -16.97
CA ARG A 53 34.27 -8.68 -17.43
C ARG A 53 33.47 -9.11 -18.67
N THR A 54 32.19 -8.78 -18.71
CA THR A 54 31.32 -9.06 -19.86
C THR A 54 31.76 -8.27 -21.09
N ALA A 55 32.09 -6.98 -20.92
CA ALA A 55 32.63 -6.15 -21.99
C ALA A 55 33.97 -6.67 -22.52
N GLN A 56 34.86 -7.15 -21.64
CA GLN A 56 36.13 -7.78 -22.02
C GLN A 56 35.93 -9.06 -22.82
N LEU A 57 35.04 -9.96 -22.36
CA LEU A 57 34.72 -11.20 -23.07
C LEU A 57 34.11 -10.93 -24.46
N TYR A 58 33.26 -9.91 -24.57
CA TYR A 58 32.68 -9.49 -25.83
C TYR A 58 33.74 -8.95 -26.81
N ALA A 59 34.66 -8.12 -26.30
CA ALA A 59 35.79 -7.61 -27.10
C ALA A 59 36.71 -8.75 -27.57
N GLU A 60 37.00 -9.73 -26.70
CA GLU A 60 37.80 -10.90 -27.05
C GLU A 60 37.09 -11.79 -28.10
N TYR A 61 35.79 -12.00 -27.94
CA TYR A 61 34.96 -12.68 -28.95
C TYR A 61 35.00 -11.99 -30.30
N LYS A 62 34.82 -10.66 -30.34
CA LYS A 62 34.91 -9.85 -31.58
C LYS A 62 36.30 -9.93 -32.20
N ARG A 63 37.36 -9.89 -31.40
CA ARG A 63 38.75 -10.06 -31.87
C ARG A 63 38.97 -11.44 -32.48
N GLN A 64 38.45 -12.50 -31.87
CA GLN A 64 38.55 -13.86 -32.42
C GLN A 64 37.72 -14.03 -33.70
N ASP A 65 36.52 -13.45 -33.77
CA ASP A 65 35.68 -13.47 -34.98
C ASP A 65 36.36 -12.74 -36.15
N TYR A 66 37.02 -11.60 -35.86
CA TYR A 66 37.82 -10.86 -36.83
C TYR A 66 39.02 -11.70 -37.32
N LEU A 67 39.82 -12.27 -36.42
CA LEU A 67 40.98 -13.11 -36.77
C LEU A 67 40.58 -14.36 -37.57
N LYS A 68 39.41 -14.95 -37.30
CA LYS A 68 38.84 -16.06 -38.09
C LYS A 68 38.45 -15.63 -39.50
N LYS A 69 37.91 -14.42 -39.68
CA LYS A 69 37.59 -13.86 -40.99
C LYS A 69 38.85 -13.49 -41.80
N GLU A 70 39.91 -13.04 -41.13
CA GLU A 70 41.20 -12.72 -41.74
C GLU A 70 41.96 -13.99 -42.18
N THR A 71 41.97 -15.05 -41.35
CA THR A 71 42.56 -16.35 -41.73
C THR A 71 41.81 -17.08 -42.84
N ALA A 72 40.49 -16.82 -43.00
CA ALA A 72 39.69 -17.32 -44.12
C ALA A 72 39.90 -16.55 -45.44
N THR A 73 40.50 -15.35 -45.40
CA THR A 73 40.70 -14.47 -46.58
C THR A 73 42.14 -14.39 -47.09
N GLY A 74 43.08 -15.13 -46.47
CA GLY A 74 44.39 -15.42 -47.08
C GLY A 74 45.38 -14.25 -47.15
N ASN A 75 45.26 -13.22 -46.30
CA ASN A 75 46.25 -12.16 -46.18
C ASN A 75 47.01 -12.26 -44.86
N LEU A 76 48.25 -12.75 -44.91
CA LEU A 76 49.25 -12.55 -43.88
C LEU A 76 50.05 -11.29 -44.25
N GLN A 77 49.82 -10.18 -43.55
CA GLN A 77 50.76 -9.06 -43.50
C GLN A 77 51.08 -8.69 -42.05
N SER A 78 52.37 -8.40 -41.86
CA SER A 78 53.13 -8.39 -40.62
C SER A 78 52.73 -7.34 -39.58
N ASP A 79 52.86 -7.76 -38.33
CA ASP A 79 53.00 -6.98 -37.09
C ASP A 79 53.65 -5.60 -37.28
N ASN A 80 52.88 -4.50 -37.39
CA ASN A 80 53.22 -3.19 -36.78
C ASN A 80 52.18 -2.05 -36.88
N GLN A 81 50.85 -2.31 -36.91
CA GLN A 81 49.85 -1.22 -36.91
C GLN A 81 48.60 -1.51 -36.05
N LEU A 82 48.77 -2.00 -34.82
CA LEU A 82 47.70 -2.07 -33.82
C LEU A 82 47.98 -1.12 -32.65
N ALA A 83 48.02 0.19 -32.91
CA ALA A 83 48.09 1.19 -31.84
C ALA A 83 47.28 2.47 -32.12
N GLY A 84 46.37 2.47 -33.11
CA GLY A 84 45.73 3.72 -33.56
C GLY A 84 44.29 3.64 -34.07
N ASP A 85 43.53 2.58 -33.78
CA ASP A 85 42.09 2.54 -34.10
C ASP A 85 41.25 3.16 -32.95
N PRO A 86 40.52 4.27 -33.19
CA PRO A 86 39.63 4.88 -32.19
C PRO A 86 38.48 3.96 -31.74
N SER A 87 38.15 2.91 -32.50
CA SER A 87 37.03 1.99 -32.21
C SER A 87 37.24 1.11 -30.97
N LEU A 88 38.43 1.17 -30.35
CA LEU A 88 38.81 0.38 -29.16
C LEU A 88 39.02 1.22 -27.90
N THR A 89 38.59 2.48 -27.87
CA THR A 89 38.70 3.33 -26.67
C THR A 89 37.46 3.25 -25.77
N TYR A 90 37.70 3.09 -24.47
CA TYR A 90 36.66 3.03 -23.44
C TYR A 90 35.96 4.40 -23.28
N PRO A 91 34.65 4.46 -23.02
CA PRO A 91 34.07 5.65 -22.41
C PRO A 91 34.52 5.73 -20.94
N GLU A 92 35.18 6.83 -20.60
CA GLU A 92 35.60 7.16 -19.24
C GLU A 92 34.35 7.50 -18.40
N TYR A 93 34.13 6.74 -17.33
CA TYR A 93 33.01 6.96 -16.42
C TYR A 93 33.36 8.14 -15.49
N GLN A 94 32.80 9.31 -15.75
CA GLN A 94 32.95 10.45 -14.85
C GLN A 94 32.26 10.17 -13.51
N SER A 95 33.04 10.18 -12.43
CA SER A 95 32.56 10.14 -11.05
C SER A 95 31.87 11.46 -10.68
N ILE A 96 30.66 11.36 -10.12
CA ILE A 96 29.93 12.49 -9.52
C ILE A 96 30.65 12.93 -8.23
N PRO A 97 30.78 14.25 -7.91
CA PRO A 97 31.45 14.69 -6.69
C PRO A 97 30.67 14.33 -5.43
N GLU A 98 31.40 13.86 -4.43
CA GLU A 98 30.96 13.60 -3.06
C GLU A 98 30.50 14.93 -2.41
N SER A 99 29.23 15.03 -2.03
CA SER A 99 28.73 16.18 -1.29
C SER A 99 29.15 16.08 0.18
N THR A 100 29.91 17.08 0.61
CA THR A 100 30.54 17.26 1.92
C THR A 100 29.54 17.39 3.07
N GLU A 101 29.77 16.61 4.14
CA GLU A 101 29.19 16.79 5.47
C GLU A 101 29.56 18.17 6.06
N ALA A 102 28.56 18.89 6.58
CA ALA A 102 28.77 20.08 7.39
C ALA A 102 28.74 19.72 8.88
N ASN A 103 29.89 19.99 9.52
CA ASN A 103 30.17 19.90 10.94
C ASN A 103 29.15 20.59 11.85
N ASN A 104 28.95 20.03 13.04
CA ASN A 104 28.90 20.86 14.25
C ASN A 104 29.57 20.13 15.42
N GLU A 105 30.78 20.58 15.74
CA GLU A 105 31.56 20.19 16.91
C GLU A 105 30.97 20.78 18.20
N THR A 106 31.12 19.97 19.25
CA THR A 106 31.01 20.24 20.68
C THR A 106 32.00 21.29 21.19
N VAL A 107 31.63 22.08 22.21
CA VAL A 107 32.57 22.63 23.21
C VAL A 107 31.96 22.66 24.64
N ASP A 108 32.62 21.88 25.49
CA ASP A 108 32.97 21.96 26.94
C ASP A 108 32.03 22.42 28.09
N LYS A 109 31.86 21.45 29.02
CA LYS A 109 32.23 21.38 30.46
C LYS A 109 31.99 22.56 31.44
N ASN A 110 31.39 22.23 32.60
CA ASN A 110 32.11 22.01 33.88
C ASN A 110 31.21 21.55 35.07
N LEU A 111 31.75 20.58 35.84
CA LEU A 111 31.74 20.31 37.32
C LEU A 111 30.42 20.36 38.13
N GLU A 112 30.14 19.56 39.17
CA GLU A 112 30.89 18.86 40.26
C GLU A 112 30.16 17.54 40.65
N THR A 113 30.80 16.36 40.74
CA THR A 113 31.36 15.66 41.94
C THR A 113 30.54 15.62 43.23
N GLU A 114 30.17 14.41 43.70
CA GLU A 114 30.81 13.76 44.86
C GLU A 114 30.38 12.29 45.08
N ASN A 115 31.25 11.55 45.77
CA ASN A 115 31.42 10.10 45.84
C ASN A 115 30.76 9.43 47.08
N PRO A 116 30.74 8.07 47.17
CA PRO A 116 30.10 7.28 48.24
C PRO A 116 31.05 7.03 49.44
N PRO A 117 30.65 6.23 50.46
CA PRO A 117 31.28 4.90 50.54
C PRO A 117 30.46 3.78 51.21
N ALA A 118 31.01 2.57 51.07
CA ALA A 118 30.67 1.35 51.81
C ALA A 118 31.23 1.35 53.25
N SER A 119 30.65 0.54 54.13
CA SER A 119 31.34 0.00 55.32
C SER A 119 30.71 -1.31 55.78
N ALA A 120 31.57 -2.30 56.03
CA ALA A 120 31.31 -3.50 56.80
C ALA A 120 31.70 -3.28 58.28
N ALA A 121 31.35 -4.28 59.11
CA ALA A 121 31.91 -4.66 60.42
C ALA A 121 31.29 -4.09 61.73
N ASP A 122 30.67 -5.03 62.44
CA ASP A 122 30.89 -5.43 63.85
C ASP A 122 30.19 -4.76 65.05
N LEU A 123 29.86 -5.66 66.00
CA LEU A 123 29.64 -5.51 67.46
C LEU A 123 28.32 -4.83 67.89
N GLU A 124 27.60 -5.25 68.93
CA GLU A 124 27.62 -6.37 69.86
C GLU A 124 26.33 -6.24 70.72
N THR A 125 25.88 -7.35 71.31
CA THR A 125 25.17 -7.45 72.60
C THR A 125 23.94 -6.59 72.92
N SER A 126 22.79 -7.25 73.08
CA SER A 126 22.08 -7.25 74.37
C SER A 126 21.02 -8.35 74.43
N ARG A 127 21.15 -9.17 75.47
CA ARG A 127 20.21 -10.17 75.98
C ARG A 127 18.90 -9.50 76.44
N GLU A 128 17.81 -10.24 76.32
CA GLU A 128 16.84 -10.39 77.42
C GLU A 128 16.25 -11.80 77.41
N GLU A 129 16.44 -12.50 78.54
CA GLU A 129 15.81 -13.75 78.93
C GLU A 129 14.38 -13.49 79.42
N VAL A 130 13.47 -14.44 79.24
CA VAL A 130 12.61 -15.12 80.24
C VAL A 130 11.95 -16.26 79.45
N GLY A 131 12.01 -17.56 79.77
CA GLY A 131 12.16 -18.24 81.04
C GLY A 131 10.95 -19.16 81.21
N ARG A 132 11.20 -20.49 81.28
CA ARG A 132 10.80 -21.39 82.39
C ARG A 132 10.44 -22.84 81.99
N GLN A 133 11.42 -23.72 82.29
CA GLN A 133 11.40 -24.97 83.09
C GLN A 133 10.53 -26.16 82.66
N GLU A 134 11.12 -27.31 82.27
CA GLU A 134 11.76 -28.40 83.08
C GLU A 134 10.71 -29.37 83.68
N ALA A 135 10.63 -30.66 83.34
CA ALA A 135 11.55 -31.82 83.47
C ALA A 135 11.18 -32.73 84.67
N PHE A 136 11.80 -33.93 84.70
CA PHE A 136 11.80 -35.04 85.70
C PHE A 136 10.77 -36.17 85.46
N SER A 137 11.14 -37.42 85.09
CA SER A 137 11.99 -38.49 85.71
C SER A 137 11.06 -39.61 86.23
N ASP A 138 11.36 -40.89 86.45
CA ASP A 138 12.34 -41.91 86.07
C ASP A 138 11.82 -43.22 86.75
N MET A 139 12.31 -44.38 86.31
CA MET A 139 12.41 -45.69 87.02
C MET A 139 11.22 -46.67 87.22
N THR A 140 11.31 -47.79 86.46
CA THR A 140 11.37 -49.26 86.81
C THR A 140 10.42 -49.86 87.87
N GLN A 141 9.88 -51.11 87.77
CA GLN A 141 10.52 -52.42 87.53
C GLN A 141 9.45 -53.55 87.42
N GLU A 142 9.74 -54.65 86.68
CA GLU A 142 9.38 -56.09 86.91
C GLU A 142 7.89 -56.54 87.11
N GLU A 143 7.34 -57.69 86.69
CA GLU A 143 7.78 -58.91 85.97
C GLU A 143 6.52 -59.84 85.72
N VAL A 144 6.66 -60.87 84.88
CA VAL A 144 5.95 -62.18 84.87
C VAL A 144 4.72 -62.43 83.92
N ARG A 145 5.04 -63.18 82.84
CA ARG A 145 4.30 -64.31 82.16
C ARG A 145 2.94 -64.00 81.49
N THR A 146 2.52 -64.60 80.36
CA THR A 146 2.84 -65.86 79.69
C THR A 146 2.29 -65.82 78.25
N GLU A 147 2.95 -66.55 77.36
CA GLU A 147 2.48 -67.16 76.10
C GLU A 147 1.01 -66.98 75.66
N LYS A 148 0.81 -66.59 74.40
CA LYS A 148 0.18 -67.45 73.38
C LYS A 148 0.22 -66.80 72.00
N GLY A 149 0.73 -67.57 71.04
CA GLY A 149 0.53 -67.32 69.62
C GLY A 149 -0.95 -67.33 69.24
N GLU A 150 -1.21 -66.95 67.98
CA GLU A 150 -2.51 -66.95 67.30
C GLU A 150 -3.41 -65.72 67.48
N ALA A 151 -2.94 -64.52 67.12
CA ALA A 151 -3.85 -63.43 66.77
C ALA A 151 -3.36 -62.48 65.65
N VAL A 152 -2.29 -62.83 64.91
CA VAL A 152 -1.75 -62.01 63.79
C VAL A 152 -2.58 -62.15 62.49
N ARG A 153 -3.78 -62.74 62.53
CA ARG A 153 -4.58 -62.97 61.30
C ARG A 153 -5.97 -62.33 61.25
N ARG A 154 -6.38 -61.47 62.19
CA ARG A 154 -7.75 -60.89 62.18
C ARG A 154 -7.89 -59.38 62.34
N THR A 155 -6.84 -58.59 62.17
CA THR A 155 -6.91 -57.11 62.21
C THR A 155 -6.29 -56.38 61.02
N VAL A 156 -6.05 -57.07 59.89
CA VAL A 156 -5.62 -56.44 58.63
C VAL A 156 -6.79 -56.28 57.63
N SER A 157 -7.93 -56.96 57.83
CA SER A 157 -9.02 -56.96 56.85
C SER A 157 -10.01 -55.79 56.94
N LYS A 158 -9.95 -54.94 57.98
CA LYS A 158 -10.83 -53.75 58.09
C LYS A 158 -10.19 -52.42 57.66
N ARG A 159 -8.86 -52.31 57.56
CA ARG A 159 -8.17 -51.08 57.03
C ARG A 159 -8.01 -51.07 55.51
N GLN A 160 -7.95 -52.24 54.85
CA GLN A 160 -7.82 -52.30 53.38
C GLN A 160 -9.13 -52.00 52.63
N GLN A 161 -10.30 -52.21 53.25
CA GLN A 161 -11.58 -51.86 52.64
C GLN A 161 -11.87 -50.35 52.74
N THR A 162 -11.51 -49.70 53.85
CA THR A 162 -11.67 -48.25 54.02
C THR A 162 -10.76 -47.46 53.08
N ASP A 163 -9.53 -47.90 52.84
CA ASP A 163 -8.61 -47.26 51.87
C ASP A 163 -9.04 -47.48 50.42
N ARG A 164 -9.60 -48.66 50.09
CA ARG A 164 -10.15 -48.91 48.74
C ARG A 164 -11.43 -48.11 48.50
N MET A 165 -12.28 -47.94 49.51
CA MET A 165 -13.46 -47.08 49.44
C MET A 165 -13.06 -45.61 49.36
N ALA A 166 -12.11 -45.15 50.19
CA ALA A 166 -11.60 -43.77 50.14
C ALA A 166 -10.90 -43.45 48.81
N LYS A 167 -10.13 -44.38 48.23
CA LYS A 167 -9.53 -44.23 46.89
C LYS A 167 -10.60 -44.18 45.79
N LYS A 168 -11.65 -45.02 45.86
CA LYS A 168 -12.77 -44.97 44.91
C LYS A 168 -13.54 -43.66 45.01
N ILE A 169 -13.84 -43.19 46.22
CA ILE A 169 -14.51 -41.91 46.46
C ILE A 169 -13.63 -40.75 45.96
N SER A 170 -12.33 -40.78 46.25
CA SER A 170 -11.36 -39.78 45.75
C SER A 170 -11.26 -39.77 44.23
N THR A 171 -11.19 -40.93 43.57
CA THR A 171 -11.19 -41.00 42.09
C THR A 171 -12.49 -40.50 41.47
N ILE A 172 -13.64 -40.74 42.12
CA ILE A 172 -14.94 -40.23 41.66
C ILE A 172 -14.99 -38.70 41.81
N LEU A 173 -14.50 -38.16 42.92
CA LEU A 173 -14.41 -36.71 43.16
C LEU A 173 -13.46 -36.01 42.20
N ILE A 174 -12.28 -36.59 41.94
CA ILE A 174 -11.31 -36.03 40.98
C ILE A 174 -11.88 -36.10 39.56
N SER A 175 -12.52 -37.22 39.18
CA SER A 175 -13.14 -37.36 37.87
C SER A 175 -14.32 -36.40 37.69
N SER A 176 -15.15 -36.17 38.72
CA SER A 176 -16.25 -35.21 38.66
C SER A 176 -15.76 -33.77 38.55
N ILE A 177 -14.65 -33.41 39.22
CA ILE A 177 -14.00 -32.11 39.06
C ILE A 177 -13.44 -31.95 37.65
N ILE A 178 -12.79 -32.97 37.08
CA ILE A 178 -12.29 -32.93 35.70
C ILE A 178 -13.43 -32.80 34.71
N ILE A 179 -14.52 -33.55 34.88
CA ILE A 179 -15.72 -33.45 34.03
C ILE A 179 -16.35 -32.06 34.16
N ALA A 180 -16.42 -31.48 35.36
CA ALA A 180 -16.91 -30.13 35.57
C ALA A 180 -16.02 -29.09 34.89
N LEU A 181 -14.69 -29.22 34.99
CA LEU A 181 -13.75 -28.34 34.29
C LEU A 181 -13.85 -28.46 32.77
N LEU A 182 -14.02 -29.68 32.24
CA LEU A 182 -14.24 -29.91 30.81
C LEU A 182 -15.59 -29.33 30.36
N ALA A 183 -16.64 -29.46 31.16
CA ALA A 183 -17.96 -28.87 30.87
C ALA A 183 -17.90 -27.34 30.90
N VAL A 184 -17.20 -26.73 31.86
CA VAL A 184 -16.96 -25.28 31.92
C VAL A 184 -16.10 -24.82 30.75
N SER A 185 -15.07 -25.56 30.37
CA SER A 185 -14.22 -25.28 29.20
C SER A 185 -15.02 -25.37 27.89
N LEU A 186 -15.86 -26.40 27.74
CA LEU A 186 -16.74 -26.55 26.59
C LEU A 186 -17.80 -25.44 26.54
N ALA A 187 -18.43 -25.12 27.66
CA ALA A 187 -19.40 -24.03 27.75
C ALA A 187 -18.75 -22.67 27.45
N GLY A 188 -17.54 -22.44 27.97
CA GLY A 188 -16.77 -21.23 27.71
C GLY A 188 -16.35 -21.09 26.25
N THR A 189 -15.90 -22.17 25.62
CA THR A 189 -15.54 -22.17 24.19
C THR A 189 -16.76 -21.97 23.30
N VAL A 190 -17.90 -22.60 23.59
CA VAL A 190 -19.17 -22.38 22.88
C VAL A 190 -19.66 -20.94 23.06
N TYR A 191 -19.56 -20.39 24.26
CA TYR A 191 -19.94 -19.01 24.55
C TYR A 191 -19.06 -18.01 23.78
N VAL A 192 -17.74 -18.17 23.82
CA VAL A 192 -16.81 -17.32 23.06
C VAL A 192 -17.09 -17.46 21.57
N TYR A 193 -17.24 -18.67 21.05
CA TYR A 193 -17.55 -18.90 19.63
C TYR A 193 -18.86 -18.20 19.21
N SER A 194 -19.90 -18.28 20.04
CA SER A 194 -21.17 -17.57 19.80
C SER A 194 -21.02 -16.04 19.83
N ALA A 195 -20.21 -15.52 20.76
CA ALA A 195 -19.95 -14.10 20.92
C ALA A 195 -19.03 -13.49 19.85
N LEU A 196 -18.19 -14.31 19.20
CA LEU A 196 -17.38 -13.90 18.04
C LEU A 196 -18.21 -13.80 16.74
N ASN A 197 -19.32 -14.53 16.67
CA ASN A 197 -20.24 -14.46 15.53
C ASN A 197 -21.03 -13.13 15.54
N PRO A 198 -21.42 -12.61 14.35
CA PRO A 198 -22.24 -11.42 14.23
C PRO A 198 -23.53 -11.47 15.08
N VAL A 199 -24.04 -10.30 15.45
CA VAL A 199 -25.30 -10.16 16.20
C VAL A 199 -26.46 -10.73 15.39
N ASP A 200 -26.53 -10.36 14.10
CA ASP A 200 -27.49 -10.92 13.15
C ASP A 200 -26.80 -11.13 11.80
N LYS A 201 -26.59 -12.40 11.42
CA LYS A 201 -25.90 -12.78 10.17
C LYS A 201 -26.64 -12.35 8.91
N ASN A 202 -27.95 -12.10 8.99
CA ASN A 202 -28.79 -11.79 7.83
C ASN A 202 -29.14 -10.30 7.74
N SER A 203 -28.93 -9.53 8.82
CA SER A 203 -29.24 -8.10 8.81
C SER A 203 -28.19 -7.32 8.03
N LYS A 204 -28.66 -6.60 7.01
CA LYS A 204 -27.87 -5.61 6.25
C LYS A 204 -28.04 -4.18 6.78
N GLU A 205 -28.70 -4.04 7.94
CA GLU A 205 -28.98 -2.75 8.56
C GLU A 205 -27.67 -2.11 9.04
N PHE A 206 -27.44 -0.87 8.62
CA PHE A 206 -26.39 -0.04 9.16
C PHE A 206 -26.84 0.65 10.44
N VAL A 207 -25.99 0.57 11.46
CA VAL A 207 -26.11 1.31 12.71
C VAL A 207 -25.00 2.34 12.75
N GLN A 208 -25.38 3.61 12.85
CA GLN A 208 -24.43 4.69 13.03
C GLN A 208 -24.01 4.76 14.49
N VAL A 209 -22.71 4.83 14.74
CA VAL A 209 -22.15 4.88 16.10
C VAL A 209 -21.02 5.89 16.17
N GLU A 210 -20.99 6.65 17.26
CA GLU A 210 -19.90 7.57 17.58
C GLU A 210 -18.90 6.90 18.52
N ILE A 211 -17.62 6.96 18.17
CA ILE A 211 -16.52 6.58 19.05
C ILE A 211 -15.80 7.85 19.49
N PRO A 212 -15.95 8.29 20.75
CA PRO A 212 -15.31 9.50 21.25
C PRO A 212 -13.78 9.39 21.26
N SER A 213 -13.09 10.53 21.09
CA SER A 213 -11.63 10.60 21.19
C SER A 213 -11.13 10.17 22.57
N GLY A 214 -10.02 9.45 22.59
CA GLY A 214 -9.43 8.89 23.83
C GLY A 214 -10.14 7.65 24.38
N SER A 215 -11.13 7.09 23.66
CA SER A 215 -11.83 5.87 24.08
C SER A 215 -10.90 4.65 24.05
N GLY A 216 -10.72 3.99 25.20
CA GLY A 216 -10.04 2.69 25.27
C GLY A 216 -10.95 1.52 24.84
N ASN A 217 -10.37 0.36 24.54
CA ASN A 217 -11.07 -0.83 24.01
C ASN A 217 -12.33 -1.23 24.81
N LYS A 218 -12.31 -1.03 26.14
CA LYS A 218 -13.44 -1.31 27.01
C LYS A 218 -14.64 -0.41 26.73
N LEU A 219 -14.41 0.90 26.59
CA LEU A 219 -15.46 1.87 26.30
C LEU A 219 -16.01 1.65 24.89
N ILE A 220 -15.12 1.43 23.91
CA ILE A 220 -15.50 1.07 22.54
C ILE A 220 -16.42 -0.15 22.54
N GLY A 221 -16.03 -1.23 23.23
CA GLY A 221 -16.86 -2.43 23.34
C GLY A 221 -18.22 -2.17 23.99
N GLN A 222 -18.28 -1.31 25.02
CA GLN A 222 -19.55 -0.94 25.67
C GLN A 222 -20.48 -0.18 24.72
N ILE A 223 -19.94 0.78 23.97
CA ILE A 223 -20.69 1.54 22.97
C ILE A 223 -21.23 0.58 21.90
N LEU A 224 -20.37 -0.26 21.31
CA LEU A 224 -20.77 -1.22 20.28
C LEU A 224 -21.83 -2.22 20.78
N GLN A 225 -21.74 -2.66 22.04
CA GLN A 225 -22.72 -3.57 22.61
C GLN A 225 -24.07 -2.87 22.83
N LYS A 226 -24.02 -1.62 23.33
CA LYS A 226 -25.23 -0.80 23.57
C LYS A 226 -25.99 -0.55 22.27
N GLU A 227 -25.26 -0.25 21.18
CA GLU A 227 -25.84 -0.04 19.85
C GLU A 227 -26.19 -1.35 19.11
N GLY A 228 -26.02 -2.51 19.76
CA GLY A 228 -26.40 -3.80 19.21
C GLY A 228 -25.53 -4.28 18.04
N LEU A 229 -24.30 -3.77 17.93
CA LEU A 229 -23.32 -4.16 16.92
C LEU A 229 -22.46 -5.37 17.34
N ILE A 230 -22.33 -5.60 18.64
CA ILE A 230 -21.67 -6.79 19.20
C ILE A 230 -22.50 -7.39 20.33
N LYS A 231 -22.34 -8.71 20.56
CA LYS A 231 -23.07 -9.40 21.63
C LYS A 231 -22.50 -9.12 23.03
N ASN A 232 -21.18 -8.87 23.13
CA ASN A 232 -20.51 -8.73 24.43
C ASN A 232 -19.23 -7.86 24.36
N SER A 233 -19.19 -6.80 25.16
CA SER A 233 -18.08 -5.85 25.27
C SER A 233 -16.80 -6.44 25.85
N THR A 234 -16.89 -7.36 26.82
CA THR A 234 -15.74 -8.04 27.42
C THR A 234 -15.06 -8.96 26.41
N VAL A 235 -15.85 -9.71 25.63
CA VAL A 235 -15.33 -10.57 24.55
C VAL A 235 -14.62 -9.73 23.50
N PHE A 236 -15.19 -8.62 23.06
CA PHE A 236 -14.52 -7.69 22.13
C PHE A 236 -13.21 -7.13 22.72
N SER A 237 -13.24 -6.69 23.98
CA SER A 237 -12.05 -6.15 24.65
C SER A 237 -10.92 -7.18 24.75
N PHE A 238 -11.24 -8.44 25.01
CA PHE A 238 -10.25 -9.52 25.03
C PHE A 238 -9.79 -9.90 23.62
N TYR A 239 -10.71 -10.03 22.67
CA TYR A 239 -10.43 -10.38 21.28
C TYR A 239 -9.46 -9.38 20.64
N THR A 240 -9.71 -8.08 20.80
CA THR A 240 -8.86 -7.01 20.26
C THR A 240 -7.44 -7.07 20.83
N LYS A 241 -7.31 -7.32 22.14
CA LYS A 241 -5.99 -7.54 22.77
C LYS A 241 -5.30 -8.80 22.27
N PHE A 242 -6.00 -9.93 22.21
CA PHE A 242 -5.45 -11.21 21.79
C PHE A 242 -4.99 -11.21 20.31
N LYS A 243 -5.73 -10.50 19.45
CA LYS A 243 -5.40 -10.34 18.03
C LYS A 243 -4.50 -9.13 17.73
N ASN A 244 -4.05 -8.41 18.76
CA ASN A 244 -3.25 -7.18 18.63
C ASN A 244 -3.89 -6.10 17.75
N PHE A 245 -5.22 -6.02 17.74
CA PHE A 245 -5.92 -4.87 17.16
C PHE A 245 -5.72 -3.66 18.08
N THR A 246 -5.00 -2.67 17.56
CA THR A 246 -4.61 -1.42 18.23
C THR A 246 -4.93 -0.23 17.32
N ASN A 247 -4.74 0.99 17.82
CA ASN A 247 -4.92 2.24 17.04
C ASN A 247 -6.33 2.38 16.45
N PHE A 248 -7.36 2.09 17.26
CA PHE A 248 -8.72 2.45 16.89
C PHE A 248 -8.86 3.96 16.85
N GLN A 249 -9.45 4.45 15.76
CA GLN A 249 -9.66 5.86 15.53
C GLN A 249 -10.98 6.30 16.20
N SER A 250 -11.09 7.60 16.47
CA SER A 250 -12.36 8.22 16.88
C SER A 250 -13.15 8.70 15.67
N GLY A 251 -14.45 8.91 15.87
CA GLY A 251 -15.34 9.48 14.86
C GLY A 251 -16.65 8.70 14.73
N TYR A 252 -17.42 9.02 13.69
CA TYR A 252 -18.66 8.37 13.34
C TYR A 252 -18.41 7.21 12.38
N TYR A 253 -19.06 6.07 12.66
CA TYR A 253 -18.96 4.85 11.87
C TYR A 253 -20.35 4.37 11.48
N ASN A 254 -20.46 3.83 10.27
CA ASN A 254 -21.63 3.10 9.81
C ASN A 254 -21.29 1.61 9.77
N LEU A 255 -21.68 0.86 10.81
CA LEU A 255 -21.37 -0.56 10.97
C LEU A 255 -22.63 -1.41 10.77
N GLN A 256 -22.49 -2.63 10.26
CA GLN A 256 -23.63 -3.54 10.06
C GLN A 256 -23.69 -4.60 11.16
N LYS A 257 -24.92 -5.01 11.53
CA LYS A 257 -25.14 -6.07 12.56
C LYS A 257 -24.65 -7.47 12.13
N ASN A 258 -24.42 -7.66 10.83
CA ASN A 258 -23.82 -8.88 10.26
C ASN A 258 -22.28 -8.87 10.27
N MET A 259 -21.62 -7.79 10.68
CA MET A 259 -20.17 -7.74 10.78
C MET A 259 -19.67 -8.61 11.93
N SER A 260 -18.59 -9.32 11.68
CA SER A 260 -17.81 -10.02 12.69
C SER A 260 -16.99 -9.03 13.54
N LEU A 261 -16.51 -9.48 14.70
CA LEU A 261 -15.63 -8.64 15.53
C LEU A 261 -14.35 -8.24 14.79
N GLU A 262 -13.86 -9.07 13.87
CA GLU A 262 -12.69 -8.77 13.05
C GLU A 262 -12.97 -7.62 12.07
N GLU A 263 -14.11 -7.67 11.38
CA GLU A 263 -14.52 -6.61 10.44
C GLU A 263 -14.79 -5.30 11.16
N ILE A 264 -15.45 -5.35 12.34
CA ILE A 264 -15.66 -4.18 13.18
C ILE A 264 -14.32 -3.60 13.65
N ALA A 265 -13.39 -4.45 14.13
CA ALA A 265 -12.08 -4.00 14.58
C ALA A 265 -11.28 -3.34 13.44
N LYS A 266 -11.28 -3.92 12.23
CA LYS A 266 -10.63 -3.33 11.05
C LYS A 266 -11.27 -2.00 10.65
N ALA A 267 -12.60 -1.93 10.62
CA ALA A 267 -13.30 -0.67 10.32
C ALA A 267 -12.93 0.44 11.32
N LEU A 268 -12.81 0.11 12.61
CA LEU A 268 -12.36 1.06 13.63
C LEU A 268 -10.91 1.52 13.44
N GLN A 269 -10.03 0.69 12.86
CA GLN A 269 -8.65 1.06 12.51
C GLN A 269 -8.57 1.95 11.26
N GLU A 270 -9.48 1.76 10.29
CA GLU A 270 -9.49 2.52 9.03
C GLU A 270 -9.85 3.99 9.21
N GLY A 271 -10.60 4.35 10.27
CA GLY A 271 -10.96 5.73 10.57
C GLY A 271 -12.46 6.01 10.54
N GLY A 272 -12.94 6.81 11.49
CA GLY A 272 -14.31 7.33 11.51
C GLY A 272 -14.40 8.69 10.81
N THR A 273 -15.59 9.10 10.40
CA THR A 273 -15.84 10.44 9.85
C THR A 273 -15.97 11.47 10.99
N ALA A 274 -15.57 12.72 10.74
CA ALA A 274 -15.69 13.79 11.75
C ALA A 274 -17.16 14.12 12.07
N GLU A 275 -18.03 13.96 11.08
CA GLU A 275 -19.48 14.17 11.21
C GLU A 275 -20.25 12.91 10.82
N PRO A 276 -21.51 12.76 11.29
CA PRO A 276 -22.42 11.72 10.84
C PRO A 276 -22.56 11.67 9.31
N THR A 277 -22.26 10.53 8.70
CA THR A 277 -22.42 10.33 7.25
C THR A 277 -23.44 9.25 6.94
N LYS A 278 -24.05 9.31 5.75
CA LYS A 278 -24.91 8.23 5.25
C LYS A 278 -24.12 6.94 5.04
N PRO A 279 -24.71 5.76 5.28
CA PRO A 279 -24.04 4.49 5.07
C PRO A 279 -23.85 4.18 3.59
N ALA A 280 -22.63 4.32 3.08
CA ALA A 280 -22.30 3.93 1.71
C ALA A 280 -22.37 2.41 1.55
N LEU A 281 -23.16 1.96 0.57
CA LEU A 281 -23.27 0.55 0.17
C LEU A 281 -21.96 0.04 -0.43
N GLY A 282 -21.23 0.91 -1.13
CA GLY A 282 -19.96 0.59 -1.75
C GLY A 282 -19.25 1.81 -2.30
N LYS A 283 -18.15 1.54 -3.00
CA LYS A 283 -17.32 2.53 -3.68
C LYS A 283 -17.19 2.14 -5.14
N ILE A 284 -17.05 3.13 -6.02
CA ILE A 284 -16.73 2.98 -7.43
C ILE A 284 -15.45 3.76 -7.66
N LEU A 285 -14.38 3.06 -8.03
CA LEU A 285 -13.10 3.71 -8.34
C LEU A 285 -13.02 3.95 -9.85
N ILE A 286 -12.86 5.22 -10.23
CA ILE A 286 -12.55 5.63 -11.59
C ILE A 286 -11.10 6.15 -11.62
N PRO A 287 -10.14 5.36 -12.14
CA PRO A 287 -8.76 5.80 -12.30
C PRO A 287 -8.62 6.89 -13.38
N GLU A 288 -7.54 7.66 -13.27
CA GLU A 288 -7.13 8.64 -14.27
C GLU A 288 -6.81 7.96 -15.62
N GLY A 289 -7.04 8.69 -16.70
CA GLY A 289 -6.86 8.23 -18.06
C GLY A 289 -7.80 7.10 -18.47
N TYR A 290 -8.97 6.96 -17.83
CA TYR A 290 -10.01 6.04 -18.26
C TYR A 290 -10.91 6.67 -19.33
N THR A 291 -11.17 5.91 -20.39
CA THR A 291 -12.21 6.20 -21.39
C THR A 291 -13.61 5.93 -20.81
N ILE A 292 -14.66 6.51 -21.38
CA ILE A 292 -16.06 6.23 -21.02
C ILE A 292 -16.38 4.73 -21.05
N LYS A 293 -15.82 3.97 -21.99
CA LYS A 293 -16.00 2.51 -22.04
C LYS A 293 -15.37 1.79 -20.84
N GLN A 294 -14.23 2.28 -20.35
CA GLN A 294 -13.60 1.74 -19.16
C GLN A 294 -14.32 2.19 -17.88
N ILE A 295 -14.82 3.43 -17.85
CA ILE A 295 -15.68 3.93 -16.76
C ILE A 295 -16.96 3.09 -16.67
N ALA A 296 -17.62 2.83 -17.80
CA ALA A 296 -18.82 2.01 -17.85
C ALA A 296 -18.60 0.59 -17.29
N LYS A 297 -17.41 0.02 -17.48
CA LYS A 297 -17.02 -1.24 -16.83
C LYS A 297 -16.78 -1.03 -15.34
N ALA A 298 -16.02 0.01 -14.97
CA ALA A 298 -15.66 0.30 -13.59
C ALA A 298 -16.90 0.54 -12.69
N VAL A 299 -17.95 1.19 -13.21
CA VAL A 299 -19.18 1.43 -12.44
C VAL A 299 -19.91 0.16 -12.03
N GLU A 300 -19.72 -0.97 -12.71
CA GLU A 300 -20.27 -2.26 -12.28
C GLU A 300 -19.55 -2.83 -11.05
N HIS A 301 -18.30 -2.43 -10.81
CA HIS A 301 -17.44 -3.02 -9.79
C HIS A 301 -17.49 -2.21 -8.51
N ASN A 302 -17.82 -2.89 -7.40
CA ASN A 302 -17.71 -2.30 -6.08
C ASN A 302 -16.26 -2.41 -5.61
N SER A 303 -15.55 -1.28 -5.53
CA SER A 303 -14.16 -1.18 -5.08
C SER A 303 -14.01 -1.16 -3.55
N LYS A 304 -15.11 -1.32 -2.80
CA LYS A 304 -15.08 -1.44 -1.33
C LYS A 304 -14.62 -2.85 -0.94
N GLY A 305 -13.47 -2.94 -0.28
CA GLY A 305 -12.94 -4.20 0.25
C GLY A 305 -12.06 -4.96 -0.76
N LYS A 306 -11.79 -6.24 -0.49
CA LYS A 306 -10.86 -7.08 -1.28
C LYS A 306 -11.53 -8.08 -2.21
N ASP A 307 -12.86 -8.12 -2.28
CA ASP A 307 -13.58 -9.05 -3.15
C ASP A 307 -13.66 -8.50 -4.58
N PRO A 308 -12.90 -9.06 -5.55
CA PRO A 308 -12.92 -8.58 -6.94
C PRO A 308 -14.25 -8.85 -7.65
N LYS A 309 -15.12 -9.69 -7.06
CA LYS A 309 -16.43 -10.04 -7.63
C LYS A 309 -17.56 -9.18 -7.05
N ALA A 310 -17.28 -8.30 -6.10
CA ALA A 310 -18.28 -7.40 -5.57
C ALA A 310 -18.79 -6.47 -6.68
N LYS A 311 -20.12 -6.46 -6.88
CA LYS A 311 -20.79 -5.68 -7.91
C LYS A 311 -21.64 -4.57 -7.29
N THR A 312 -21.77 -3.47 -8.02
CA THR A 312 -22.74 -2.41 -7.75
C THR A 312 -24.10 -2.81 -8.35
N PRO A 313 -25.18 -2.07 -8.08
CA PRO A 313 -26.45 -2.24 -8.80
C PRO A 313 -26.44 -1.65 -10.22
N PHE A 314 -25.32 -1.08 -10.69
CA PHE A 314 -25.20 -0.42 -11.99
C PHE A 314 -24.64 -1.36 -13.06
N HIS A 315 -25.04 -1.13 -14.31
CA HIS A 315 -24.66 -1.95 -15.45
C HIS A 315 -23.97 -1.12 -16.54
N GLU A 316 -22.93 -1.69 -17.16
CA GLU A 316 -22.12 -1.05 -18.21
C GLU A 316 -23.01 -0.52 -19.35
N LYS A 317 -23.95 -1.35 -19.82
CA LYS A 317 -24.84 -1.01 -20.93
C LYS A 317 -25.74 0.19 -20.61
N ASP A 318 -26.30 0.24 -19.41
CA ASP A 318 -27.21 1.31 -19.02
C ASP A 318 -26.46 2.63 -18.83
N PHE A 319 -25.23 2.56 -18.30
CA PHE A 319 -24.32 3.70 -18.24
C PHE A 319 -24.01 4.24 -19.64
N LEU A 320 -23.59 3.38 -20.57
CA LEU A 320 -23.28 3.77 -21.95
C LEU A 320 -24.47 4.38 -22.69
N ASN A 321 -25.67 3.84 -22.46
CA ASN A 321 -26.90 4.40 -23.03
C ASN A 321 -27.16 5.81 -22.49
N LEU A 322 -26.98 6.03 -21.18
CA LEU A 322 -27.26 7.31 -20.54
C LEU A 322 -26.27 8.40 -20.96
N VAL A 323 -24.95 8.11 -21.00
CA VAL A 323 -23.95 9.10 -21.44
C VAL A 323 -24.04 9.44 -22.94
N ALA A 324 -24.74 8.61 -23.72
CA ALA A 324 -25.05 8.87 -25.13
C ALA A 324 -26.45 9.46 -25.35
N ASP A 325 -27.27 9.59 -24.31
CA ASP A 325 -28.64 10.11 -24.40
C ASP A 325 -28.62 11.64 -24.53
N GLU A 326 -29.23 12.14 -25.61
CA GLU A 326 -29.21 13.56 -25.93
C GLU A 326 -30.06 14.39 -24.96
N THR A 327 -31.13 13.82 -24.40
CA THR A 327 -31.98 14.51 -23.41
C THR A 327 -31.21 14.73 -22.11
N PHE A 328 -30.51 13.69 -21.65
CA PHE A 328 -29.62 13.74 -20.51
C PHE A 328 -28.48 14.75 -20.74
N ILE A 329 -27.79 14.69 -21.88
CA ILE A 329 -26.71 15.65 -22.20
C ILE A 329 -27.24 17.09 -22.18
N GLN A 330 -28.39 17.37 -22.78
CA GLN A 330 -28.99 18.72 -22.75
C GLN A 330 -29.37 19.17 -21.34
N LYS A 331 -29.82 18.25 -20.48
CA LYS A 331 -30.05 18.52 -19.06
C LYS A 331 -28.74 18.90 -18.36
N MET A 332 -27.67 18.16 -18.61
CA MET A 332 -26.35 18.42 -18.02
C MET A 332 -25.73 19.73 -18.54
N VAL A 333 -25.85 20.04 -19.83
CA VAL A 333 -25.39 21.32 -20.43
C VAL A 333 -26.09 22.51 -19.77
N LYS A 334 -27.39 22.41 -19.49
CA LYS A 334 -28.13 23.46 -18.76
C LYS A 334 -27.66 23.60 -17.32
N LYS A 335 -27.27 22.50 -16.67
CA LYS A 335 -26.81 22.49 -15.28
C LYS A 335 -25.38 23.02 -15.15
N TYR A 336 -24.49 22.66 -16.08
CA TYR A 336 -23.07 23.01 -16.10
C TYR A 336 -22.67 23.76 -17.37
N PRO A 337 -23.20 24.98 -17.62
CA PRO A 337 -22.97 25.69 -18.87
C PRO A 337 -21.51 26.13 -19.09
N ARG A 338 -20.75 26.35 -18.01
CA ARG A 338 -19.31 26.69 -18.10
C ARG A 338 -18.47 25.48 -18.49
N LEU A 339 -18.76 24.31 -17.92
CA LEU A 339 -18.09 23.06 -18.23
C LEU A 339 -18.44 22.55 -19.62
N LEU A 340 -19.73 22.48 -19.94
CA LEU A 340 -20.23 21.74 -21.10
C LEU A 340 -20.64 22.64 -22.28
N GLY A 341 -20.41 23.96 -22.18
CA GLY A 341 -20.80 24.91 -23.22
C GLY A 341 -20.06 24.72 -24.55
N SER A 342 -18.90 24.06 -24.54
CA SER A 342 -18.06 23.83 -25.72
C SER A 342 -17.90 22.36 -26.11
N ILE A 343 -18.74 21.45 -25.60
CA ILE A 343 -18.64 20.01 -25.97
C ILE A 343 -18.82 19.80 -27.48
N PRO A 344 -18.18 18.78 -28.06
CA PRO A 344 -18.34 18.48 -29.49
C PRO A 344 -19.78 18.11 -29.85
N THR A 345 -20.09 18.20 -31.14
CA THR A 345 -21.35 17.68 -31.68
C THR A 345 -21.34 16.15 -31.68
N LYS A 346 -22.54 15.56 -31.79
CA LYS A 346 -22.70 14.10 -31.81
C LYS A 346 -22.03 13.45 -33.01
N GLU A 347 -21.93 14.15 -34.13
CA GLU A 347 -21.35 13.66 -35.37
C GLU A 347 -19.82 13.69 -35.35
N ALA A 348 -19.23 14.58 -34.54
CA ALA A 348 -17.79 14.78 -34.49
C ALA A 348 -17.10 13.86 -33.47
N ALA A 349 -17.74 13.57 -32.34
CA ALA A 349 -17.15 12.80 -31.24
C ALA A 349 -17.75 11.39 -31.10
N VAL A 350 -16.95 10.45 -30.61
CA VAL A 350 -17.42 9.10 -30.27
C VAL A 350 -18.38 9.15 -29.08
N TYR A 351 -18.02 9.88 -28.03
CA TYR A 351 -18.89 10.26 -26.92
C TYR A 351 -18.70 11.75 -26.61
N ARG A 352 -19.81 12.49 -26.46
CA ARG A 352 -19.75 13.95 -26.21
C ARG A 352 -19.27 14.30 -24.80
N LEU A 353 -19.40 13.37 -23.86
CA LEU A 353 -18.94 13.52 -22.47
C LEU A 353 -17.58 12.84 -22.22
N GLU A 354 -16.88 12.39 -23.26
CA GLU A 354 -15.55 11.79 -23.11
C GLU A 354 -14.59 12.79 -22.45
N GLY A 355 -13.92 12.38 -21.38
CA GLY A 355 -13.02 13.23 -20.59
C GLY A 355 -13.68 14.27 -19.68
N TYR A 356 -15.01 14.32 -19.62
CA TYR A 356 -15.74 15.25 -18.74
C TYR A 356 -16.14 14.62 -17.40
N LEU A 357 -15.95 13.30 -17.21
CA LEU A 357 -16.30 12.59 -15.99
C LEU A 357 -15.07 12.43 -15.11
N PHE A 358 -14.98 13.19 -14.01
CA PHE A 358 -13.74 13.28 -13.25
C PHE A 358 -13.28 11.92 -12.68
N PRO A 359 -11.98 11.59 -12.76
CA PRO A 359 -11.44 10.39 -12.11
C PRO A 359 -11.40 10.59 -10.58
N ALA A 360 -12.15 9.77 -9.86
CA ALA A 360 -12.17 9.77 -8.40
C ALA A 360 -12.78 8.46 -7.86
N THR A 361 -12.88 8.38 -6.53
CA THR A 361 -13.67 7.33 -5.88
C THR A 361 -15.03 7.87 -5.45
N TYR A 362 -16.10 7.29 -5.98
CA TYR A 362 -17.48 7.69 -5.72
C TYR A 362 -18.14 6.70 -4.78
N ASN A 363 -18.77 7.19 -3.70
CA ASN A 363 -19.62 6.37 -2.86
C ASN A 363 -20.99 6.22 -3.53
N TYR A 364 -21.62 5.06 -3.39
CA TYR A 364 -23.03 4.89 -3.77
C TYR A 364 -23.86 4.41 -2.59
N TYR A 365 -25.12 4.83 -2.59
CA TYR A 365 -26.13 4.61 -1.56
C TYR A 365 -27.33 3.88 -2.17
N GLU A 366 -28.33 3.58 -1.33
CA GLU A 366 -29.54 2.87 -1.78
C GLU A 366 -30.33 3.67 -2.82
N GLU A 367 -30.35 4.99 -2.69
CA GLU A 367 -31.03 5.92 -3.58
C GLU A 367 -30.20 6.34 -4.81
N THR A 368 -28.93 5.94 -4.90
CA THR A 368 -28.05 6.38 -5.99
C THR A 368 -28.53 5.79 -7.31
N THR A 369 -28.74 6.68 -8.29
CA THR A 369 -29.07 6.34 -9.68
C THR A 369 -27.85 6.54 -10.57
N LEU A 370 -27.86 5.95 -11.78
CA LEU A 370 -26.84 6.22 -12.79
C LEU A 370 -26.76 7.70 -13.15
N GLU A 371 -27.92 8.37 -13.23
CA GLU A 371 -27.99 9.80 -13.50
C GLU A 371 -27.31 10.62 -12.40
N SER A 372 -27.63 10.37 -11.12
CA SER A 372 -26.97 11.08 -10.01
C SER A 372 -25.47 10.76 -9.94
N LEU A 373 -25.06 9.54 -10.26
CA LEU A 373 -23.64 9.17 -10.27
C LEU A 373 -22.84 9.92 -11.35
N ILE A 374 -23.38 10.03 -12.56
CA ILE A 374 -22.73 10.80 -13.64
C ILE A 374 -22.78 12.29 -13.31
N ASP A 375 -23.86 12.77 -12.71
CA ASP A 375 -23.98 14.15 -12.22
C ASP A 375 -22.90 14.48 -11.17
N ASP A 376 -22.62 13.56 -10.23
CA ASP A 376 -21.54 13.71 -9.25
C ASP A 376 -20.15 13.76 -9.93
N MET A 377 -19.93 12.95 -10.98
CA MET A 377 -18.68 12.97 -11.77
C MET A 377 -18.50 14.30 -12.52
N LEU A 378 -19.58 14.84 -13.09
CA LEU A 378 -19.57 16.15 -13.76
C LEU A 378 -19.39 17.29 -12.76
N ALA A 379 -20.04 17.22 -11.59
CA ALA A 379 -19.88 18.18 -10.52
C ALA A 379 -18.43 18.21 -10.01
N ALA A 380 -17.78 17.05 -9.90
CA ALA A 380 -16.37 16.96 -9.55
C ALA A 380 -15.47 17.63 -10.60
N THR A 381 -15.74 17.45 -11.90
CA THR A 381 -15.01 18.15 -12.97
C THR A 381 -15.25 19.66 -12.90
N ASP A 382 -16.50 20.10 -12.74
CA ASP A 382 -16.86 21.52 -12.66
C ASP A 382 -16.19 22.20 -11.46
N ALA A 383 -16.21 21.55 -10.29
CA ALA A 383 -15.53 22.04 -9.08
C ALA A 383 -14.00 22.10 -9.27
N THR A 384 -13.43 21.12 -9.96
CA THR A 384 -11.99 21.08 -10.26
C THR A 384 -11.57 22.20 -11.20
N LEU A 385 -12.40 22.52 -12.21
CA LEU A 385 -12.13 23.60 -13.16
C LEU A 385 -12.61 24.98 -12.70
N ALA A 386 -13.40 25.06 -11.63
CA ALA A 386 -13.94 26.32 -11.11
C ALA A 386 -12.89 27.42 -10.90
N PRO A 387 -11.69 27.14 -10.35
CA PRO A 387 -10.63 28.14 -10.20
C PRO A 387 -10.02 28.59 -11.54
N TYR A 388 -10.17 27.81 -12.61
CA TYR A 388 -9.43 27.97 -13.86
C TYR A 388 -10.28 28.51 -15.02
N TYR A 389 -11.61 28.52 -14.93
CA TYR A 389 -12.46 28.91 -16.06
C TYR A 389 -12.14 30.30 -16.63
N ASP A 390 -11.86 31.29 -15.78
CA ASP A 390 -11.54 32.64 -16.23
C ASP A 390 -10.17 32.69 -16.93
N GLN A 391 -9.20 31.93 -16.44
CA GLN A 391 -7.89 31.78 -17.07
C GLN A 391 -8.00 31.07 -18.44
N ILE A 392 -8.80 30.00 -18.51
CA ILE A 392 -9.07 29.27 -19.76
C ILE A 392 -9.66 30.23 -20.79
N ALA A 393 -10.71 30.98 -20.41
CA ALA A 393 -11.35 31.96 -21.30
C ALA A 393 -10.36 33.06 -21.73
N ALA A 394 -9.54 33.58 -20.82
CA ALA A 394 -8.53 34.61 -21.12
C ALA A 394 -7.44 34.11 -22.07
N SER A 395 -7.14 32.81 -22.08
CA SER A 395 -6.20 32.18 -23.02
C SER A 395 -6.76 32.03 -24.45
N GLY A 396 -8.03 32.37 -24.67
CA GLY A 396 -8.73 32.19 -25.94
C GLY A 396 -9.07 30.73 -26.27
N LYS A 397 -8.96 29.83 -25.28
CA LYS A 397 -9.28 28.41 -25.41
C LYS A 397 -10.64 28.11 -24.80
N SER A 398 -11.31 27.10 -25.32
CA SER A 398 -12.48 26.53 -24.69
C SER A 398 -12.10 25.47 -23.65
N VAL A 399 -13.06 25.08 -22.80
CA VAL A 399 -12.89 23.95 -21.87
C VAL A 399 -12.64 22.67 -22.64
N ASN A 400 -13.29 22.50 -23.80
CA ASN A 400 -13.06 21.34 -24.66
C ASN A 400 -11.62 21.29 -25.18
N ASP A 401 -11.04 22.43 -25.58
CA ASP A 401 -9.66 22.47 -26.06
C ASP A 401 -8.67 22.06 -24.97
N VAL A 402 -8.89 22.54 -23.74
CA VAL A 402 -8.06 22.22 -22.57
C VAL A 402 -8.18 20.74 -22.22
N LEU A 403 -9.39 20.21 -22.07
CA LEU A 403 -9.57 18.79 -21.73
C LEU A 403 -9.09 17.87 -22.86
N THR A 404 -9.23 18.30 -24.13
CA THR A 404 -8.74 17.54 -25.28
C THR A 404 -7.23 17.37 -25.21
N LEU A 405 -6.49 18.46 -24.98
CA LEU A 405 -5.05 18.38 -24.86
C LEU A 405 -4.60 17.68 -23.57
N ALA A 406 -5.29 17.92 -22.45
CA ALA A 406 -5.03 17.23 -21.19
C ALA A 406 -5.14 15.70 -21.32
N SER A 407 -6.10 15.19 -22.10
CA SER A 407 -6.24 13.75 -22.33
C SER A 407 -5.10 13.12 -23.13
N LEU A 408 -4.36 13.90 -23.93
CA LEU A 408 -3.10 13.44 -24.52
C LEU A 408 -1.97 13.47 -23.49
N VAL A 409 -1.86 14.59 -22.76
CA VAL A 409 -0.82 14.80 -21.73
C VAL A 409 -0.88 13.75 -20.62
N GLU A 410 -2.09 13.34 -20.20
CA GLU A 410 -2.33 12.32 -19.17
C GLU A 410 -1.62 11.00 -19.48
N LYS A 411 -1.58 10.60 -20.75
CA LYS A 411 -1.02 9.33 -21.20
C LYS A 411 0.44 9.40 -21.65
N GLU A 412 0.93 10.60 -21.95
CA GLU A 412 2.30 10.83 -22.44
C GLU A 412 3.26 11.23 -21.30
N GLY A 413 2.77 11.91 -20.26
CA GLY A 413 3.60 12.43 -19.17
C GLY A 413 3.53 11.58 -17.89
N SER A 414 4.69 11.10 -17.43
CA SER A 414 4.79 10.32 -16.18
C SER A 414 4.95 11.19 -14.92
N THR A 415 5.45 12.42 -15.06
CA THR A 415 5.67 13.36 -13.96
C THR A 415 4.98 14.70 -14.24
N ASP A 416 4.77 15.51 -13.20
CA ASP A 416 4.18 16.85 -13.35
C ASP A 416 5.06 17.78 -14.22
N ASP A 417 6.38 17.61 -14.20
CA ASP A 417 7.28 18.39 -15.07
C ASP A 417 7.15 17.94 -16.52
N ASP A 418 7.16 16.61 -16.77
CA ASP A 418 6.98 16.08 -18.11
C ASP A 418 5.64 16.52 -18.71
N ARG A 419 4.57 16.50 -17.92
CA ARG A 419 3.24 16.95 -18.37
C ARG A 419 3.26 18.39 -18.84
N ARG A 420 3.92 19.30 -18.10
CA ARG A 420 4.05 20.72 -18.51
C ARG A 420 4.90 20.88 -19.77
N GLN A 421 5.97 20.12 -19.90
CA GLN A 421 6.86 20.16 -21.06
C GLN A 421 6.17 19.59 -22.30
N ILE A 422 5.48 18.45 -22.19
CA ILE A 422 4.70 17.83 -23.26
C ILE A 422 3.54 18.74 -23.69
N ALA A 423 2.81 19.35 -22.74
CA ALA A 423 1.79 20.35 -23.06
C ALA A 423 2.38 21.52 -23.87
N SER A 424 3.59 21.99 -23.52
CA SER A 424 4.30 23.02 -24.30
C SER A 424 4.59 22.58 -25.73
N VAL A 425 5.05 21.33 -25.93
CA VAL A 425 5.30 20.77 -27.28
C VAL A 425 4.02 20.76 -28.11
N PHE A 426 2.92 20.29 -27.55
CA PHE A 426 1.65 20.25 -28.28
C PHE A 426 1.15 21.65 -28.64
N TYR A 427 1.23 22.63 -27.73
CA TYR A 427 0.87 24.01 -28.08
C TYR A 427 1.79 24.62 -29.13
N ASN A 428 3.10 24.37 -29.04
CA ASN A 428 4.05 24.84 -30.04
C ASN A 428 3.73 24.25 -31.42
N ARG A 429 3.39 22.96 -31.50
CA ARG A 429 2.94 22.33 -32.73
C ARG A 429 1.67 22.96 -33.28
N LEU A 430 0.65 23.16 -32.44
CA LEU A 430 -0.60 23.82 -32.85
C LEU A 430 -0.35 25.22 -33.41
N ASN A 431 0.48 26.01 -32.72
CA ASN A 431 0.81 27.37 -33.13
C ASN A 431 1.59 27.41 -34.45
N ASN A 432 2.34 26.35 -34.77
CA ASN A 432 3.07 26.20 -36.04
C ASN A 432 2.28 25.44 -37.12
N GLY A 433 1.01 25.10 -36.88
CA GLY A 433 0.18 24.34 -37.84
C GLY A 433 0.66 22.90 -38.07
N MET A 434 1.45 22.35 -37.14
CA MET A 434 1.95 20.98 -37.18
C MET A 434 0.90 20.01 -36.63
N ALA A 435 0.84 18.81 -37.20
CA ALA A 435 0.06 17.71 -36.64
C ALA A 435 0.62 17.28 -35.27
N LEU A 436 -0.26 16.91 -34.33
CA LEU A 436 0.14 16.57 -32.96
C LEU A 436 0.83 15.19 -32.88
N GLN A 437 0.43 14.24 -33.74
CA GLN A 437 1.09 12.95 -33.92
C GLN A 437 1.28 12.14 -32.62
N SER A 438 0.23 12.01 -31.80
CA SER A 438 0.22 11.11 -30.65
C SER A 438 -0.56 9.83 -30.95
N ASN A 439 0.04 8.68 -30.63
CA ASN A 439 -0.58 7.35 -30.78
C ASN A 439 -1.83 7.21 -29.91
N ILE A 440 -1.95 7.98 -28.83
CA ILE A 440 -3.07 7.93 -27.88
C ILE A 440 -4.42 8.17 -28.57
N ALA A 441 -4.51 9.16 -29.45
CA ALA A 441 -5.72 9.46 -30.20
C ALA A 441 -6.07 8.38 -31.25
N ILE A 442 -5.05 7.76 -31.85
CA ILE A 442 -5.23 6.65 -32.80
C ILE A 442 -5.76 5.42 -32.07
N LEU A 443 -5.15 5.07 -30.94
CA LEU A 443 -5.61 3.97 -30.09
C LEU A 443 -7.05 4.20 -29.62
N TYR A 444 -7.42 5.44 -29.31
CA TYR A 444 -8.81 5.78 -28.98
C TYR A 444 -9.76 5.51 -30.16
N ALA A 445 -9.42 6.03 -31.35
CA ALA A 445 -10.20 5.83 -32.57
C ALA A 445 -10.37 4.33 -32.93
N MET A 446 -9.36 3.51 -32.64
CA MET A 446 -9.40 2.06 -32.83
C MET A 446 -10.17 1.31 -31.71
N GLY A 447 -10.58 1.99 -30.64
CA GLY A 447 -11.17 1.38 -29.45
C GLY A 447 -10.20 0.52 -28.64
N LYS A 448 -8.88 0.78 -28.78
CA LYS A 448 -7.78 0.05 -28.14
C LYS A 448 -7.11 0.82 -27.01
N LEU A 449 -7.43 2.10 -26.81
CA LEU A 449 -6.85 2.88 -25.71
C LEU A 449 -7.10 2.23 -24.35
N GLY A 450 -6.03 2.11 -23.55
CA GLY A 450 -6.04 1.47 -22.23
C GLY A 450 -5.97 -0.07 -22.24
N GLN A 451 -5.85 -0.70 -23.41
CA GLN A 451 -5.46 -2.11 -23.51
C GLN A 451 -3.95 -2.25 -23.33
N LYS A 452 -3.51 -3.35 -22.71
CA LYS A 452 -2.07 -3.66 -22.64
C LYS A 452 -1.56 -3.89 -24.05
N THR A 453 -0.47 -3.21 -24.41
CA THR A 453 0.20 -3.37 -25.69
C THR A 453 1.70 -3.52 -25.48
N THR A 454 2.36 -4.20 -26.41
CA THR A 454 3.83 -4.28 -26.48
C THR A 454 4.39 -3.10 -27.29
N LEU A 455 5.66 -2.78 -27.09
CA LEU A 455 6.33 -1.73 -27.87
C LEU A 455 6.29 -2.00 -29.38
N ALA A 456 6.40 -3.26 -29.79
CA ALA A 456 6.34 -3.66 -31.20
C ALA A 456 4.94 -3.45 -31.81
N GLU A 457 3.88 -3.70 -31.02
CA GLU A 457 2.51 -3.43 -31.45
C GLU A 457 2.22 -1.94 -31.53
N ASP A 458 2.72 -1.14 -30.58
CA ASP A 458 2.57 0.32 -30.58
C ASP A 458 3.30 0.97 -31.77
N ALA A 459 4.52 0.52 -32.06
CA ALA A 459 5.30 0.98 -33.21
C ALA A 459 4.66 0.59 -34.57
N ALA A 460 3.84 -0.46 -34.60
CA ALA A 460 3.15 -0.95 -35.78
C ALA A 460 1.72 -0.39 -35.95
N ILE A 461 1.32 0.59 -35.13
CA ILE A 461 0.01 1.23 -35.24
C ILE A 461 -0.16 1.87 -36.62
N ASP A 462 -1.27 1.58 -37.27
CA ASP A 462 -1.66 2.25 -38.50
C ASP A 462 -2.09 3.70 -38.21
N THR A 463 -1.21 4.65 -38.55
CA THR A 463 -1.43 6.09 -38.38
C THR A 463 -2.22 6.71 -39.54
N THR A 464 -2.70 5.91 -40.50
CA THR A 464 -3.42 6.38 -41.69
C THR A 464 -4.94 6.16 -41.63
N ILE A 465 -5.46 5.70 -40.49
CA ILE A 465 -6.89 5.43 -40.31
C ILE A 465 -7.76 6.67 -40.62
N ASN A 466 -8.90 6.45 -41.26
CA ASN A 466 -9.88 7.51 -41.52
C ASN A 466 -10.73 7.75 -40.26
N SER A 467 -10.35 8.74 -39.46
CA SER A 467 -11.04 9.14 -38.24
C SER A 467 -10.81 10.63 -37.96
N PRO A 468 -11.81 11.36 -37.43
CA PRO A 468 -11.60 12.75 -37.01
C PRO A 468 -10.63 12.87 -35.81
N TYR A 469 -10.39 11.79 -35.08
CA TYR A 469 -9.37 11.70 -34.03
C TYR A 469 -7.96 11.39 -34.57
N ASN A 470 -7.79 11.19 -35.88
CA ASN A 470 -6.47 10.97 -36.46
C ASN A 470 -5.69 12.30 -36.55
N ILE A 471 -4.89 12.57 -35.53
CA ILE A 471 -4.00 13.74 -35.41
C ILE A 471 -2.59 13.53 -36.02
N TYR A 472 -2.42 12.49 -36.85
CA TYR A 472 -1.27 12.36 -37.76
C TYR A 472 -1.54 12.99 -39.12
N THR A 473 -2.77 12.85 -39.61
CA THR A 473 -3.19 13.33 -40.93
C THR A 473 -4.00 14.63 -40.85
N ASN A 474 -4.74 14.85 -39.76
CA ASN A 474 -5.45 16.10 -39.50
C ASN A 474 -4.62 17.03 -38.61
N THR A 475 -4.46 18.29 -39.01
CA THR A 475 -3.83 19.32 -38.19
C THR A 475 -4.85 19.96 -37.23
N GLY A 476 -4.37 20.52 -36.12
CA GLY A 476 -5.21 21.07 -35.07
C GLY A 476 -5.57 20.05 -33.99
N LEU A 477 -6.54 20.40 -33.14
CA LEU A 477 -7.05 19.52 -32.10
C LEU A 477 -8.06 18.52 -32.67
N MET A 478 -8.09 17.32 -32.08
CA MET A 478 -9.17 16.36 -32.28
C MET A 478 -10.51 16.87 -31.71
N PRO A 479 -11.67 16.31 -32.10
CA PRO A 479 -12.98 16.84 -31.73
C PRO A 479 -13.23 17.01 -30.23
N GLY A 480 -12.64 16.15 -29.40
CA GLY A 480 -12.78 16.17 -27.96
C GLY A 480 -11.75 15.28 -27.27
N PRO A 481 -11.80 15.18 -25.94
CA PRO A 481 -10.90 14.31 -25.17
C PRO A 481 -11.05 12.84 -25.55
N VAL A 482 -10.05 12.04 -25.17
CA VAL A 482 -10.03 10.59 -25.38
C VAL A 482 -10.10 9.79 -24.07
N ASP A 483 -9.85 10.45 -22.94
CA ASP A 483 -9.94 9.87 -21.61
C ASP A 483 -10.17 10.94 -20.55
N SER A 484 -10.39 10.48 -19.31
CA SER A 484 -10.64 11.31 -18.13
C SER A 484 -9.33 11.63 -17.41
N SER A 485 -8.79 12.82 -17.66
CA SER A 485 -7.50 13.26 -17.13
C SER A 485 -7.55 13.64 -15.66
N GLY A 486 -6.44 13.42 -14.96
CA GLY A 486 -6.24 13.90 -13.60
C GLY A 486 -6.02 15.41 -13.53
N LEU A 487 -6.08 15.96 -12.31
CA LEU A 487 -5.86 17.40 -12.09
C LEU A 487 -4.48 17.85 -12.59
N SER A 488 -3.44 17.05 -12.40
CA SER A 488 -2.08 17.41 -12.83
C SER A 488 -1.96 17.61 -14.35
N ALA A 489 -2.55 16.74 -15.16
CA ALA A 489 -2.55 16.90 -16.62
C ALA A 489 -3.38 18.10 -17.09
N ILE A 490 -4.51 18.37 -16.40
CA ILE A 490 -5.34 19.56 -16.64
C ILE A 490 -4.55 20.83 -16.32
N GLU A 491 -3.92 20.91 -15.15
CA GLU A 491 -3.11 22.06 -14.72
C GLU A 491 -1.91 22.28 -15.65
N ALA A 492 -1.24 21.21 -16.07
CA ALA A 492 -0.14 21.29 -17.03
C ALA A 492 -0.57 21.83 -18.40
N THR A 493 -1.83 21.61 -18.79
CA THR A 493 -2.39 22.14 -20.03
C THR A 493 -2.80 23.62 -19.89
N ILE A 494 -3.30 24.02 -18.72
CA ILE A 494 -3.67 25.41 -18.44
C ILE A 494 -2.41 26.28 -18.25
N ASN A 495 -1.38 25.72 -17.61
CA ASN A 495 -0.11 26.35 -17.28
C ASN A 495 1.07 25.53 -17.85
N PRO A 496 1.21 25.45 -19.18
CA PRO A 496 2.31 24.70 -19.80
C PRO A 496 3.64 25.39 -19.52
N ALA A 497 4.72 24.62 -19.63
CA ALA A 497 6.05 25.21 -19.63
C ALA A 497 6.23 26.14 -20.85
N SER A 498 7.11 27.14 -20.72
CA SER A 498 7.48 28.02 -21.83
C SER A 498 8.76 27.51 -22.49
N THR A 499 8.64 26.75 -23.56
CA THR A 499 9.77 26.19 -24.30
C THR A 499 9.60 26.37 -25.80
N ASP A 500 10.66 26.13 -26.57
CA ASP A 500 10.61 26.06 -28.04
C ASP A 500 10.58 24.61 -28.56
N TYR A 501 10.31 23.63 -27.69
CA TYR A 501 10.36 22.23 -28.10
C TYR A 501 9.19 21.90 -29.04
N LEU A 502 9.50 21.10 -30.06
CA LEU A 502 8.53 20.61 -31.05
C LEU A 502 8.45 19.09 -31.06
N TYR A 503 9.34 18.40 -30.36
CA TYR A 503 9.40 16.94 -30.35
C TYR A 503 9.75 16.46 -28.95
N PHE A 504 9.28 15.27 -28.61
CA PHE A 504 9.71 14.54 -27.43
C PHE A 504 9.78 13.04 -27.74
N VAL A 505 10.60 12.31 -26.98
CA VAL A 505 10.67 10.85 -27.02
C VAL A 505 11.03 10.32 -25.64
N ALA A 506 10.35 9.27 -25.20
CA ALA A 506 10.66 8.61 -23.94
C ALA A 506 11.66 7.48 -24.14
N ASN A 507 12.59 7.32 -23.20
CA ASN A 507 13.44 6.14 -23.13
C ASN A 507 12.61 4.91 -22.76
N VAL A 508 12.72 3.84 -23.56
CA VAL A 508 11.88 2.64 -23.44
C VAL A 508 12.13 1.81 -22.16
N HIS A 509 13.22 2.06 -21.44
CA HIS A 509 13.56 1.37 -20.20
C HIS A 509 13.39 2.24 -18.96
N THR A 510 13.86 3.50 -19.01
CA THR A 510 13.85 4.38 -17.84
C THR A 510 12.58 5.23 -17.75
N GLY A 511 11.87 5.43 -18.86
CA GLY A 511 10.72 6.33 -18.94
C GLY A 511 11.09 7.82 -18.95
N GLU A 512 12.37 8.17 -18.93
CA GLU A 512 12.83 9.56 -19.01
C GLU A 512 12.52 10.16 -20.38
N VAL A 513 11.98 11.39 -20.39
CA VAL A 513 11.55 12.08 -21.61
C VAL A 513 12.61 13.06 -22.09
N TYR A 514 12.97 12.95 -23.38
CA TYR A 514 13.94 13.81 -24.05
C TYR A 514 13.25 14.71 -25.05
N TYR A 515 13.46 16.03 -24.92
CA TYR A 515 12.82 17.06 -25.73
C TYR A 515 13.76 17.61 -26.80
N ALA A 516 13.22 18.00 -27.94
CA ALA A 516 13.99 18.52 -29.08
C ALA A 516 13.25 19.67 -29.79
N LYS A 517 14.03 20.64 -30.30
CA LYS A 517 13.51 21.78 -31.07
C LYS A 517 13.43 21.44 -32.56
N THR A 518 14.33 20.59 -33.05
CA THR A 518 14.42 20.22 -34.46
C THR A 518 14.17 18.73 -34.69
N PHE A 519 13.85 18.37 -35.93
CA PHE A 519 13.62 16.97 -36.29
C PHE A 519 14.94 16.15 -36.26
N GLU A 520 16.06 16.79 -36.58
CA GLU A 520 17.39 16.18 -36.54
C GLU A 520 17.79 15.81 -35.10
N GLU A 521 17.58 16.72 -34.14
CA GLU A 521 17.76 16.45 -32.71
C GLU A 521 16.84 15.31 -32.24
N HIS A 522 15.58 15.34 -32.64
CA HIS A 522 14.63 14.27 -32.31
C HIS A 522 15.07 12.92 -32.88
N SER A 523 15.52 12.87 -34.13
CA SER A 523 16.00 11.65 -34.77
C SER A 523 17.21 11.07 -34.05
N ALA A 524 18.14 11.93 -33.61
CA ALA A 524 19.28 11.51 -32.79
C ALA A 524 18.85 10.96 -31.41
N ASN A 525 17.85 11.58 -30.77
CA ASN A 525 17.29 11.08 -29.51
C ASN A 525 16.58 9.73 -29.70
N VAL A 526 15.81 9.55 -30.78
CA VAL A 526 15.15 8.27 -31.10
C VAL A 526 16.19 7.17 -31.29
N GLU A 527 17.24 7.41 -32.07
CA GLU A 527 18.28 6.42 -32.28
C GLU A 527 18.96 6.02 -30.96
N LYS A 528 19.29 7.01 -30.13
CA LYS A 528 20.01 6.80 -28.87
C LYS A 528 19.15 6.16 -27.79
N TYR A 529 17.89 6.54 -27.64
CA TYR A 529 17.06 6.15 -26.48
C TYR A 529 15.95 5.14 -26.79
N VAL A 530 15.70 4.85 -28.07
CA VAL A 530 14.71 3.87 -28.54
C VAL A 530 15.37 2.77 -29.35
N ASN A 531 15.91 3.07 -30.54
CA ASN A 531 16.38 2.04 -31.48
C ASN A 531 17.56 1.22 -30.94
N SER A 532 18.55 1.89 -30.33
CA SER A 532 19.71 1.20 -29.74
C SER A 532 19.36 0.29 -28.55
N GLN A 533 18.16 0.45 -27.98
CA GLN A 533 17.68 -0.31 -26.83
C GLN A 533 16.82 -1.52 -27.24
N ILE A 534 16.43 -1.62 -28.51
CA ILE A 534 15.58 -2.71 -29.05
C ILE A 534 16.44 -3.84 -29.66
N GLN A 535 17.76 -3.66 -29.80
CA GLN A 535 18.68 -4.62 -30.44
C GLN A 535 19.14 -5.78 -29.55
#